data_AF-A0A150SHG4-F1
#
_entry.id   AF-A0A150SHG4-F1
#
_cell.length_a   1.000
_cell.length_b   1.000
_cell.length_c   1.000
_cell.angle_alpha   90.00
_cell.angle_beta   90.00
_cell.angle_gamma   90.00
#
_symmetry.space_group_name_H-M   'P 1'
#
loop_
_entity.id
_entity.type
_entity.pdbx_description
1 polymer ?
#
loop_
_entity_poly.entity_id
_entity_poly.type
_entity_poly.pdbx_seq_one_letter_code
_entity_poly.pdbx_strand_id
1 'polypeptide(L)'
;MLLSGVRLARFAALLSGVALAACSGNQHAGAAAFWEGGTIEPSARADDQQGGKQKAPRRAVGTPDDFSGAPTAPQERVSSWVGVRHDLALARAAAPKERCSCLAVEVGEARDPRFQWAAGAPETGSDTLAVALSARGVSCPGGPADEESRRPSISAVDQEGNDVIIEVEELPPGRPLATGAVIPRPAPGGAIYVKARSAKVPYARAATGARCKVY
;
A
#
# COMPACT_ATOMS: atom_id res chain seq x y z
N MET A 1 -56.09 -37.55 -19.06
CA MET A 1 -55.33 -38.65 -18.42
C MET A 1 -54.13 -38.00 -17.74
N LEU A 2 -54.22 -37.58 -16.45
CA LEU A 2 -53.83 -38.32 -15.22
C LEU A 2 -52.32 -38.68 -15.23
N LEU A 3 -51.43 -38.37 -14.28
CA LEU A 3 -51.44 -38.07 -12.83
C LEU A 3 -50.25 -37.12 -12.49
N SER A 4 -50.36 -36.13 -11.58
CA SER A 4 -50.31 -36.20 -10.10
C SER A 4 -49.05 -36.82 -9.48
N GLY A 5 -48.35 -36.06 -8.63
CA GLY A 5 -47.25 -36.56 -7.79
C GLY A 5 -46.57 -35.54 -6.88
N VAL A 6 -47.28 -35.00 -5.89
CA VAL A 6 -46.73 -34.24 -4.74
C VAL A 6 -46.06 -35.19 -3.75
N ARG A 7 -44.91 -34.83 -3.16
CA ARG A 7 -44.51 -35.31 -1.82
C ARG A 7 -43.88 -34.21 -0.97
N LEU A 8 -44.57 -33.93 0.15
CA LEU A 8 -44.08 -33.24 1.35
C LEU A 8 -43.00 -34.05 2.08
N ALA A 9 -42.06 -33.36 2.72
CA ALA A 9 -41.57 -33.57 4.10
C ALA A 9 -40.53 -32.46 4.40
N ARG A 10 -40.71 -31.46 5.28
CA ARG A 10 -40.86 -31.46 6.75
C ARG A 10 -39.84 -32.33 7.49
N PHE A 11 -38.68 -31.76 7.82
CA PHE A 11 -37.88 -32.04 9.02
C PHE A 11 -37.17 -30.73 9.40
N ALA A 12 -37.61 -30.04 10.45
CA ALA A 12 -37.31 -30.25 11.87
C ALA A 12 -36.05 -29.48 12.31
N ALA A 13 -36.30 -28.43 13.10
CA ALA A 13 -35.34 -27.59 13.77
C ALA A 13 -34.69 -28.30 14.97
N LEU A 14 -33.40 -28.03 15.22
CA LEU A 14 -32.69 -28.12 16.51
C LEU A 14 -31.54 -27.10 16.43
N LEU A 15 -31.63 -25.91 17.03
CA LEU A 15 -31.35 -25.57 18.44
C LEU A 15 -29.89 -25.80 18.90
N SER A 16 -29.32 -24.68 19.38
CA SER A 16 -28.36 -24.56 20.49
C SER A 16 -26.87 -24.54 20.18
N GLY A 17 -26.21 -23.44 20.56
CA GLY A 17 -24.75 -23.37 20.67
C GLY A 17 -24.16 -21.97 20.79
N VAL A 18 -24.69 -21.12 21.68
CA VAL A 18 -24.04 -19.86 22.07
C VAL A 18 -22.79 -20.19 22.90
N ALA A 19 -21.60 -19.83 22.41
CA ALA A 19 -20.40 -19.73 23.22
C ALA A 19 -19.78 -18.34 23.01
N LEU A 20 -20.14 -17.42 23.89
CA LEU A 20 -19.46 -16.15 24.12
C LEU A 20 -18.10 -16.48 24.77
N ALA A 21 -17.02 -16.49 23.98
CA ALA A 21 -15.67 -16.38 24.52
C ALA A 21 -15.30 -14.89 24.55
N ALA A 22 -15.11 -14.41 25.78
CA ALA A 22 -14.89 -13.03 26.12
C ALA A 22 -13.63 -12.44 25.48
N CYS A 23 -13.77 -11.19 25.02
CA CYS A 23 -12.67 -10.25 24.92
C CYS A 23 -12.11 -10.00 26.33
N SER A 24 -10.83 -10.27 26.54
CA SER A 24 -10.09 -9.82 27.72
C SER A 24 -8.61 -9.83 27.39
N GLY A 25 -7.93 -8.70 27.58
CA GLY A 25 -6.47 -8.67 27.69
C GLY A 25 -5.73 -7.83 26.67
N ASN A 26 -6.02 -6.53 26.68
CA ASN A 26 -5.21 -5.46 26.12
C ASN A 26 -3.78 -5.51 26.71
N GLN A 27 -2.73 -5.69 25.90
CA GLN A 27 -1.41 -5.14 26.20
C GLN A 27 -0.82 -4.53 24.93
N HIS A 28 -1.02 -3.22 24.82
CA HIS A 28 -0.14 -2.34 24.08
C HIS A 28 1.28 -2.52 24.60
N ALA A 29 2.12 -3.26 23.86
CA ALA A 29 3.55 -3.08 23.94
C ALA A 29 3.85 -1.70 23.33
N GLY A 30 3.82 -0.69 24.20
CA GLY A 30 4.13 0.68 23.85
C GLY A 30 5.54 0.78 23.30
N ALA A 31 5.65 1.25 22.06
CA ALA A 31 6.86 1.78 21.47
C ALA A 31 7.22 3.13 22.13
N ALA A 32 7.46 3.12 23.44
CA ALA A 32 7.79 4.31 24.23
C ALA A 32 9.18 4.24 24.91
N ALA A 33 9.98 3.20 24.65
CA ALA A 33 11.29 3.01 25.29
C ALA A 33 12.50 3.38 24.39
N PHE A 34 12.29 4.14 23.30
CA PHE A 34 13.38 4.52 22.38
C PHE A 34 13.87 5.97 22.53
N TRP A 35 13.26 6.77 23.41
CA TRP A 35 13.62 8.20 23.57
C TRP A 35 13.99 8.62 25.00
N GLU A 36 14.19 7.68 25.91
CA GLU A 36 14.89 7.99 27.16
C GLU A 36 16.40 7.87 26.93
N GLY A 37 17.02 9.04 26.80
CA GLY A 37 18.45 9.22 26.66
C GLY A 37 19.22 8.50 27.77
N GLY A 38 19.68 7.29 27.45
CA GLY A 38 20.70 6.59 28.20
C GLY A 38 22.06 7.24 27.92
N THR A 39 22.52 8.07 28.85
CA THR A 39 23.92 8.42 29.02
C THR A 39 24.75 7.14 29.08
N ILE A 40 25.62 6.92 28.10
CA ILE A 40 26.65 5.89 28.17
C ILE A 40 27.64 6.32 29.26
N GLU A 41 27.54 5.71 30.44
CA GLU A 41 28.60 5.67 31.44
C GLU A 41 29.71 4.74 30.93
N PRO A 42 30.93 5.23 30.68
CA PRO A 42 32.07 4.36 30.40
C PRO A 42 32.63 3.85 31.73
N SER A 43 32.52 2.55 31.95
CA SER A 43 33.18 1.84 33.04
C SER A 43 34.69 1.82 32.78
N ALA A 44 35.45 2.59 33.56
CA ALA A 44 36.91 2.54 33.58
C ALA A 44 37.40 1.66 34.74
N ARG A 45 38.15 0.61 34.41
CA ARG A 45 39.14 0.00 35.31
C ARG A 45 40.53 0.41 34.83
N ALA A 46 41.38 0.76 35.79
CA ALA A 46 42.82 1.03 35.69
C ALA A 46 43.57 -0.18 35.08
N ASP A 47 44.72 -0.07 34.41
CA ASP A 47 45.95 0.62 34.85
C ASP A 47 46.96 0.85 33.70
N ASP A 48 47.80 1.87 33.92
CA ASP A 48 49.23 2.00 33.57
C ASP A 48 49.81 2.29 32.15
N GLN A 49 50.35 3.53 32.09
CA GLN A 49 51.72 3.95 31.68
C GLN A 49 52.03 4.47 30.25
N GLN A 50 52.42 5.76 30.29
CA GLN A 50 53.53 6.45 29.58
C GLN A 50 53.44 6.78 28.09
N GLY A 51 53.50 8.10 27.82
CA GLY A 51 54.30 8.64 26.72
C GLY A 51 53.68 9.80 25.94
N GLY A 52 54.36 10.96 25.95
CA GLY A 52 54.43 11.82 24.75
C GLY A 52 53.51 13.04 24.67
N LYS A 53 54.15 14.21 24.70
CA LYS A 53 53.62 15.58 24.47
C LYS A 53 52.85 15.73 23.15
N GLN A 54 51.70 16.44 23.19
CA GLN A 54 51.39 17.59 22.31
C GLN A 54 50.06 18.25 22.71
N LYS A 55 50.12 19.45 23.32
CA LYS A 55 48.94 20.30 23.55
C LYS A 55 48.50 20.90 22.20
N ALA A 56 47.43 20.38 21.63
CA ALA A 56 46.68 21.09 20.59
C ALA A 56 45.94 22.29 21.21
N PRO A 57 45.89 23.46 20.55
CA PRO A 57 45.14 24.60 21.05
C PRO A 57 43.64 24.27 21.04
N ARG A 58 43.00 24.30 22.22
CA ARG A 58 41.55 24.18 22.34
C ARG A 58 40.93 25.38 21.63
N ARG A 59 40.17 25.12 20.55
CA ARG A 59 39.28 26.09 19.92
C ARG A 59 38.32 26.62 20.97
N ALA A 60 38.14 27.94 21.02
CA ALA A 60 37.14 28.58 21.87
C ALA A 60 35.76 28.00 21.53
N VAL A 61 35.07 27.53 22.57
CA VAL A 61 33.65 27.17 22.49
C VAL A 61 32.90 28.48 22.27
N GLY A 62 32.16 28.57 21.16
CA GLY A 62 31.37 29.75 20.81
C GLY A 62 30.37 30.11 21.89
N THR A 63 30.13 31.42 22.05
CA THR A 63 29.15 31.99 22.99
C THR A 63 27.71 31.68 22.55
N PRO A 64 26.74 31.61 23.49
CA PRO A 64 25.36 31.18 23.23
C PRO A 64 24.53 32.06 22.26
N ASP A 65 25.08 33.17 21.76
CA ASP A 65 24.35 34.17 20.97
C ASP A 65 24.34 33.90 19.45
N ASP A 66 25.01 32.85 18.97
CA ASP A 66 25.04 32.50 17.53
C ASP A 66 23.79 31.74 17.02
N PHE A 67 22.76 31.57 17.85
CA PHE A 67 21.52 30.87 17.48
C PHE A 67 20.39 31.84 17.06
N SER A 68 20.70 32.81 16.20
CA SER A 68 19.71 33.77 15.66
C SER A 68 18.98 33.26 14.39
N GLY A 69 19.14 31.99 14.04
CA GLY A 69 18.35 31.35 12.99
C GLY A 69 17.05 30.82 13.57
N ALA A 70 15.97 31.59 13.51
CA ALA A 70 14.64 31.04 13.70
C ALA A 70 14.52 29.78 12.80
N PRO A 71 14.14 28.61 13.32
CA PRO A 71 13.91 27.46 12.47
C PRO A 71 12.83 27.89 11.48
N THR A 72 13.18 28.00 10.21
CA THR A 72 12.17 28.03 9.15
C THR A 72 11.40 26.74 9.37
N ALA A 73 10.19 26.84 9.93
CA ALA A 73 9.32 25.69 10.10
C ALA A 73 9.32 25.00 8.72
N PRO A 74 9.71 23.71 8.64
CA PRO A 74 9.53 22.98 7.41
C PRO A 74 8.08 23.23 7.01
N GLN A 75 7.85 23.83 5.83
CA GLN A 75 6.51 23.89 5.28
C GLN A 75 5.96 22.48 5.46
N GLU A 76 4.89 22.37 6.23
CA GLU A 76 4.14 21.14 6.43
C GLU A 76 3.66 20.77 5.03
N ARG A 77 4.49 20.03 4.30
CA ARG A 77 4.07 19.35 3.10
C ARG A 77 2.99 18.47 3.64
N VAL A 78 1.73 18.86 3.41
CA VAL A 78 0.58 17.97 3.55
C VAL A 78 1.06 16.70 2.87
N SER A 79 1.41 15.72 3.69
CA SER A 79 2.10 14.54 3.23
C SER A 79 1.03 13.81 2.46
N SER A 80 0.98 14.08 1.16
CA SER A 80 -0.02 13.56 0.25
C SER A 80 0.04 12.06 0.46
N TRP A 81 -1.05 11.50 0.98
CA TRP A 81 -1.05 10.13 1.49
C TRP A 81 -0.80 9.19 0.32
N VAL A 82 0.46 8.80 0.12
CA VAL A 82 0.90 7.87 -0.92
C VAL A 82 0.87 6.47 -0.34
N GLY A 83 0.24 5.54 -1.07
CA GLY A 83 0.22 4.14 -0.72
C GLY A 83 -0.96 3.39 -1.31
N VAL A 84 -0.95 2.09 -1.05
CA VAL A 84 -2.00 1.15 -1.44
C VAL A 84 -3.29 1.44 -0.66
N ARG A 85 -4.44 1.35 -1.35
CA ARG A 85 -5.77 1.71 -0.84
C ARG A 85 -6.77 0.56 -1.05
N HIS A 86 -7.43 0.18 0.03
CA HIS A 86 -8.50 -0.83 0.02
C HIS A 86 -9.88 -0.25 -0.32
N ASP A 87 -10.04 1.05 -0.17
CA ASP A 87 -11.27 1.78 -0.40
C ASP A 87 -11.38 2.36 -1.82
N LEU A 88 -10.34 2.22 -2.64
CA LEU A 88 -10.29 2.69 -4.03
C LEU A 88 -10.49 1.53 -5.03
N ALA A 89 -11.46 1.70 -5.93
CA ALA A 89 -11.71 0.80 -7.05
C ALA A 89 -12.06 1.58 -8.33
N LEU A 90 -12.05 0.88 -9.47
CA LEU A 90 -12.62 1.42 -10.71
C LEU A 90 -14.16 1.50 -10.58
N ALA A 91 -14.72 2.64 -10.97
CA ALA A 91 -16.15 2.84 -10.99
C ALA A 91 -16.81 1.92 -12.04
N ARG A 92 -17.90 1.24 -11.65
CA ARG A 92 -18.63 0.31 -12.54
C ARG A 92 -19.19 0.95 -13.80
N ALA A 93 -19.45 2.26 -13.77
CA ALA A 93 -19.99 3.01 -14.90
C ALA A 93 -18.95 3.23 -16.01
N ALA A 94 -17.65 3.15 -15.70
CA ALA A 94 -16.61 3.15 -16.71
C ALA A 94 -16.56 1.76 -17.34
N ALA A 95 -16.90 1.64 -18.63
CA ALA A 95 -16.73 0.39 -19.37
C ALA A 95 -15.24 -0.04 -19.26
N PRO A 96 -14.93 -1.17 -18.60
CA PRO A 96 -13.55 -1.58 -18.39
C PRO A 96 -12.87 -1.81 -19.73
N LYS A 97 -11.81 -1.05 -20.03
CA LYS A 97 -10.98 -1.27 -21.21
C LYS A 97 -9.70 -1.97 -20.78
N GLU A 98 -9.42 -3.12 -21.37
CA GLU A 98 -8.16 -3.82 -21.15
C GLU A 98 -7.00 -2.91 -21.59
N ARG A 99 -6.13 -2.57 -20.64
CA ARG A 99 -4.90 -1.81 -20.90
C ARG A 99 -3.66 -2.69 -20.76
N CYS A 100 -3.71 -3.59 -19.79
CA CYS A 100 -2.68 -4.60 -19.56
C CYS A 100 -3.33 -5.97 -19.61
N SER A 101 -2.57 -7.01 -19.91
CA SER A 101 -3.08 -8.38 -19.95
C SER A 101 -3.94 -8.67 -18.72
N CYS A 102 -5.19 -9.09 -18.95
CA CYS A 102 -6.17 -9.43 -17.93
C CYS A 102 -6.59 -8.29 -16.98
N LEU A 103 -6.23 -7.03 -17.26
CA LEU A 103 -6.54 -5.89 -16.39
C LEU A 103 -6.98 -4.65 -17.17
N ALA A 104 -8.09 -4.08 -16.70
CA ALA A 104 -8.38 -2.67 -16.85
C ALA A 104 -7.58 -1.91 -15.80
N VAL A 105 -6.91 -0.84 -16.22
CA VAL A 105 -6.13 0.04 -15.33
C VAL A 105 -6.44 1.48 -15.72
N GLU A 106 -6.79 2.31 -14.75
CA GLU A 106 -6.96 3.74 -14.97
C GLU A 106 -6.09 4.54 -14.01
N VAL A 107 -5.56 5.64 -14.53
CA VAL A 107 -4.71 6.60 -13.83
C VAL A 107 -5.32 7.99 -14.00
N GLY A 108 -5.39 8.78 -12.93
CA GLY A 108 -5.95 10.13 -12.96
C GLY A 108 -5.89 10.82 -11.61
N GLU A 109 -6.57 11.96 -11.48
CA GLU A 109 -6.72 12.64 -10.19
C GLU A 109 -7.59 11.83 -9.22
N ALA A 110 -7.45 12.02 -7.91
CA ALA A 110 -8.24 11.28 -6.92
C ALA A 110 -9.76 11.45 -7.09
N ARG A 111 -10.21 12.60 -7.61
CA ARG A 111 -11.63 12.90 -7.85
C ARG A 111 -12.11 12.59 -9.27
N ASP A 112 -11.31 11.88 -10.08
CA ASP A 112 -11.72 11.46 -11.41
C ASP A 112 -12.95 10.52 -11.33
N PRO A 113 -14.00 10.73 -12.15
CA PRO A 113 -15.22 9.94 -12.11
C PRO A 113 -15.03 8.46 -12.47
N ARG A 114 -13.88 8.07 -13.05
CA ARG A 114 -13.51 6.67 -13.27
C ARG A 114 -13.18 5.94 -11.96
N PHE A 115 -12.99 6.66 -10.85
CA PHE A 115 -12.69 6.09 -9.55
C PHE A 115 -13.91 6.09 -8.63
N GLN A 116 -14.00 5.04 -7.82
CA GLN A 116 -14.97 4.92 -6.75
C GLN A 116 -14.24 4.75 -5.42
N TRP A 117 -14.56 5.60 -4.46
CA TRP A 117 -14.02 5.59 -3.11
C TRP A 117 -15.08 5.18 -2.10
N ALA A 118 -14.85 4.09 -1.36
CA ALA A 118 -15.79 3.63 -0.34
C ALA A 118 -15.86 4.58 0.88
N ALA A 119 -14.72 5.21 1.23
CA ALA A 119 -14.63 6.16 2.34
C ALA A 119 -14.66 7.63 1.90
N GLY A 120 -14.92 7.90 0.61
CA GLY A 120 -14.78 9.22 -0.01
C GLY A 120 -13.36 9.48 -0.52
N ALA A 121 -13.26 10.26 -1.59
CA ALA A 121 -11.97 10.59 -2.20
C ALA A 121 -11.14 11.47 -1.24
N PRO A 122 -9.88 11.12 -0.95
CA PRO A 122 -9.02 11.95 -0.11
C PRO A 122 -8.71 13.28 -0.80
N GLU A 123 -8.29 14.26 0.00
CA GLU A 123 -7.65 15.45 -0.54
C GLU A 123 -6.23 15.10 -0.98
N THR A 124 -5.92 15.37 -2.24
CA THR A 124 -4.64 15.06 -2.87
C THR A 124 -4.05 16.31 -3.50
N GLY A 125 -2.74 16.50 -3.34
CA GLY A 125 -2.01 17.56 -4.01
C GLY A 125 -1.80 17.29 -5.50
N SER A 126 -1.39 18.31 -6.25
CA SER A 126 -1.07 18.21 -7.68
C SER A 126 0.15 17.34 -7.98
N ASP A 127 0.87 16.86 -6.95
CA ASP A 127 2.03 15.99 -7.02
C ASP A 127 1.66 14.49 -6.97
N THR A 128 0.38 14.16 -6.84
CA THR A 128 -0.10 12.78 -6.73
C THR A 128 -1.13 12.43 -7.80
N LEU A 129 -1.32 11.12 -7.97
CA LEU A 129 -2.29 10.50 -8.85
C LEU A 129 -2.96 9.34 -8.11
N ALA A 130 -4.20 9.04 -8.48
CA ALA A 130 -4.86 7.81 -8.13
C ALA A 130 -4.73 6.79 -9.27
N VAL A 131 -4.55 5.53 -8.89
CA VAL A 131 -4.56 4.38 -9.81
C VAL A 131 -5.52 3.34 -9.27
N ALA A 132 -6.32 2.76 -10.15
CA ALA A 132 -7.15 1.61 -9.81
C ALA A 132 -7.11 0.56 -10.92
N LEU A 133 -7.26 -0.69 -10.53
CA LEU A 133 -7.26 -1.85 -11.41
C LEU A 133 -8.51 -2.71 -11.25
N SER A 134 -8.86 -3.45 -12.29
CA SER A 134 -9.93 -4.45 -12.26
C SER A 134 -9.67 -5.55 -13.30
N ALA A 135 -9.94 -6.80 -12.93
CA ALA A 135 -9.99 -7.93 -13.87
C ALA A 135 -11.41 -8.24 -14.37
N ARG A 136 -12.40 -7.39 -14.03
CA ARG A 136 -13.81 -7.57 -14.37
C ARG A 136 -14.13 -6.95 -15.72
N GLY A 137 -14.93 -7.66 -16.52
CA GLY A 137 -15.27 -7.24 -17.88
C GLY A 137 -14.07 -7.24 -18.83
N VAL A 138 -12.98 -7.94 -18.48
CA VAL A 138 -11.75 -8.03 -19.26
C VAL A 138 -11.45 -9.50 -19.54
N SER A 139 -11.02 -9.81 -20.76
CA SER A 139 -10.63 -11.17 -21.13
C SER A 139 -9.38 -11.59 -20.37
N CYS A 140 -9.33 -12.83 -19.87
CA CYS A 140 -8.14 -13.34 -19.20
C CYS A 140 -7.87 -14.82 -19.51
N PRO A 141 -7.22 -15.12 -20.65
CA PRO A 141 -6.97 -16.50 -21.08
C PRO A 141 -5.97 -17.29 -20.21
N GLY A 142 -5.37 -16.68 -19.18
CA GLY A 142 -4.47 -17.35 -18.22
C GLY A 142 -4.95 -17.29 -16.76
N GLY A 143 -6.13 -16.73 -16.50
CA GLY A 143 -6.71 -16.65 -15.16
C GLY A 143 -7.91 -17.59 -15.01
N PRO A 144 -8.54 -17.61 -13.82
CA PRO A 144 -9.81 -18.29 -13.63
C PRO A 144 -10.87 -17.84 -14.65
N ALA A 145 -11.62 -18.79 -15.20
CA ALA A 145 -12.64 -18.53 -16.21
C ALA A 145 -13.76 -17.64 -15.65
N ASP A 146 -14.21 -17.96 -14.43
CA ASP A 146 -15.14 -17.13 -13.67
C ASP A 146 -14.46 -15.83 -13.24
N GLU A 147 -14.99 -14.69 -13.68
CA GLU A 147 -14.49 -13.39 -13.29
C GLU A 147 -14.57 -13.17 -11.77
N GLU A 148 -15.58 -13.73 -11.09
CA GLU A 148 -15.78 -13.63 -9.64
C GLU A 148 -14.64 -14.18 -8.81
N SER A 149 -14.05 -15.25 -9.30
CA SER A 149 -12.88 -15.88 -8.70
C SER A 149 -11.54 -15.16 -8.98
N ARG A 150 -11.49 -14.16 -9.87
CA ARG A 150 -10.26 -13.38 -10.14
C ARG A 150 -10.03 -12.34 -9.05
N ARG A 151 -8.84 -12.37 -8.43
CA ARG A 151 -8.52 -11.60 -7.23
C ARG A 151 -7.18 -10.85 -7.36
N PRO A 152 -7.02 -9.99 -8.39
CA PRO A 152 -5.85 -9.12 -8.47
C PRO A 152 -5.84 -8.12 -7.32
N SER A 153 -4.67 -7.91 -6.72
CA SER A 153 -4.44 -6.90 -5.69
C SER A 153 -3.11 -6.23 -5.90
N ILE A 154 -3.05 -4.93 -5.65
CA ILE A 154 -1.80 -4.17 -5.59
C ILE A 154 -1.06 -4.62 -4.33
N SER A 155 0.16 -5.14 -4.50
CA SER A 155 1.04 -5.57 -3.40
C SER A 155 2.01 -4.47 -2.97
N ALA A 156 2.45 -3.64 -3.91
CA ALA A 156 3.42 -2.58 -3.65
C ALA A 156 3.30 -1.45 -4.69
N VAL A 157 3.79 -0.27 -4.29
CA VAL A 157 4.06 0.88 -5.16
C VAL A 157 5.49 1.30 -4.88
N ASP A 158 6.36 1.17 -5.88
CA ASP A 158 7.78 1.48 -5.77
C ASP A 158 8.17 2.59 -6.75
N GLN A 159 9.24 3.32 -6.43
CA GLN A 159 9.85 4.27 -7.35
C GLN A 159 11.17 3.69 -7.86
N GLU A 160 11.27 3.52 -9.19
CA GLU A 160 12.48 3.04 -9.86
C GLU A 160 13.02 4.14 -10.77
N GLY A 161 14.03 4.87 -10.29
CA GLY A 161 14.55 6.05 -11.01
C GLY A 161 13.45 7.11 -11.15
N ASN A 162 13.08 7.44 -12.38
CA ASN A 162 12.02 8.41 -12.67
C ASN A 162 10.63 7.77 -12.73
N ASP A 163 10.56 6.44 -12.77
CA ASP A 163 9.33 5.68 -13.00
C ASP A 163 8.65 5.29 -11.68
N VAL A 164 7.34 5.11 -11.74
CA VAL A 164 6.55 4.51 -10.67
C VAL A 164 6.10 3.12 -11.09
N ILE A 165 6.36 2.13 -10.25
CA ILE A 165 6.09 0.73 -10.52
C ILE A 165 5.03 0.23 -9.55
N ILE A 166 3.91 -0.25 -10.10
CA ILE A 166 2.80 -0.83 -9.35
C ILE A 166 2.88 -2.34 -9.51
N GLU A 167 3.08 -3.04 -8.39
CA GLU A 167 3.18 -4.49 -8.38
C GLU A 167 1.82 -5.12 -8.05
N VAL A 168 1.43 -6.14 -8.82
CA VAL A 168 0.15 -6.84 -8.71
C VAL A 168 0.37 -8.30 -8.37
N GLU A 169 -0.34 -8.78 -7.36
CA GLU A 169 -0.41 -10.19 -6.97
C GLU A 169 -1.81 -10.77 -7.15
N GLU A 170 -1.90 -12.10 -7.14
CA GLU A 170 -3.16 -12.83 -7.01
C GLU A 170 -3.36 -13.17 -5.54
N LEU A 171 -4.48 -12.73 -4.95
CA LEU A 171 -4.77 -13.02 -3.55
C LEU A 171 -5.64 -14.27 -3.37
N PRO A 172 -5.32 -15.16 -2.41
CA PRO A 172 -6.19 -16.28 -2.06
C PRO A 172 -7.48 -15.80 -1.39
N PRO A 173 -8.62 -16.50 -1.59
CA PRO A 173 -9.92 -16.14 -1.01
C PRO A 173 -9.86 -15.78 0.48
N GLY A 174 -10.72 -14.86 0.90
CA GLY A 174 -10.78 -14.40 2.30
C GLY A 174 -9.81 -13.27 2.67
N ARG A 175 -8.77 -12.99 1.86
CA ARG A 175 -7.91 -11.82 2.06
C ARG A 175 -8.53 -10.53 1.49
N PRO A 176 -8.48 -9.38 2.19
CA PRO A 176 -8.92 -8.10 1.63
C PRO A 176 -8.17 -7.76 0.34
N LEU A 177 -8.89 -7.32 -0.69
CA LEU A 177 -8.29 -6.82 -1.93
C LEU A 177 -7.92 -5.35 -1.77
N ALA A 178 -6.77 -4.97 -2.33
CA ALA A 178 -6.46 -3.57 -2.59
C ALA A 178 -6.38 -3.37 -4.10
N THR A 179 -7.46 -2.83 -4.67
CA THR A 179 -7.56 -2.59 -6.12
C THR A 179 -7.11 -1.20 -6.52
N GLY A 180 -6.68 -0.36 -5.57
CA GLY A 180 -6.25 0.99 -5.87
C GLY A 180 -5.06 1.45 -5.05
N ALA A 181 -4.47 2.56 -5.47
CA ALA A 181 -3.38 3.23 -4.79
C ALA A 181 -3.42 4.74 -5.08
N VAL A 182 -2.91 5.53 -4.14
CA VAL A 182 -2.47 6.90 -4.40
C VAL A 182 -0.96 6.86 -4.56
N ILE A 183 -0.46 7.42 -5.65
CA ILE A 183 0.94 7.35 -6.05
C ILE A 183 1.49 8.76 -6.27
N PRO A 184 2.80 8.99 -6.12
CA PRO A 184 3.40 10.23 -6.60
C PRO A 184 3.33 10.27 -8.14
N ARG A 185 3.32 11.47 -8.71
CA ARG A 185 3.58 11.61 -10.14
C ARG A 185 5.00 11.12 -10.46
N PRO A 186 5.20 10.45 -11.61
CA PRO A 186 6.54 10.14 -12.09
C PRO A 186 7.39 11.41 -12.18
N ALA A 187 8.69 11.26 -11.96
CA ALA A 187 9.63 12.36 -12.16
C ALA A 187 9.69 12.72 -13.67
N PRO A 188 10.23 13.90 -14.05
CA PRO A 188 10.32 14.29 -15.45
C PRO A 188 10.97 13.21 -16.34
N GLY A 189 10.28 12.85 -17.42
CA GLY A 189 10.71 11.77 -18.34
C GLY A 189 10.40 10.34 -17.88
N GLY A 190 9.83 10.18 -16.68
CA GLY A 190 9.35 8.89 -16.18
C GLY A 190 7.94 8.52 -16.63
N ALA A 191 7.55 7.30 -16.30
CA ALA A 191 6.27 6.70 -16.64
C ALA A 191 5.70 5.88 -15.47
N ILE A 192 4.42 5.50 -15.58
CA ILE A 192 3.80 4.56 -14.65
C ILE A 192 3.72 3.20 -15.32
N TYR A 193 4.24 2.18 -14.63
CA TYR A 193 4.16 0.81 -15.06
C TYR A 193 3.40 -0.04 -14.05
N VAL A 194 2.69 -1.03 -14.56
CA VAL A 194 2.12 -2.11 -13.76
C VAL A 194 2.84 -3.40 -14.12
N LYS A 195 3.19 -4.21 -13.12
CA LYS A 195 3.83 -5.52 -13.32
C LYS A 195 3.22 -6.58 -12.41
N ALA A 196 3.34 -7.82 -12.83
CA ALA A 196 3.08 -8.96 -11.96
C ALA A 196 4.19 -9.10 -10.90
N ARG A 197 3.80 -9.45 -9.67
CA ARG A 197 4.73 -9.83 -8.59
C ARG A 197 5.57 -11.05 -8.92
N SER A 198 5.02 -11.98 -9.71
CA SER A 198 5.75 -13.15 -10.20
C SER A 198 5.22 -13.60 -11.55
N ALA A 199 6.03 -14.36 -12.29
CA ALA A 199 5.65 -14.92 -13.59
C ALA A 199 4.46 -15.91 -13.53
N LYS A 200 4.01 -16.32 -12.34
CA LYS A 200 2.81 -17.17 -12.16
C LYS A 200 1.51 -16.37 -12.18
N VAL A 201 1.57 -15.06 -11.92
CA VAL A 201 0.39 -14.19 -11.92
C VAL A 201 0.06 -13.81 -13.37
N PRO A 202 -1.19 -14.01 -13.84
CA PRO A 202 -1.57 -13.77 -15.23
C PRO A 202 -1.81 -12.28 -15.56
N TYR A 203 -1.89 -11.44 -14.52
CA TYR A 203 -2.19 -10.03 -14.64
C TYR A 203 -0.98 -9.16 -15.03
N ALA A 204 -1.26 -7.94 -15.48
CA ALA A 204 -0.30 -6.84 -15.59
C ALA A 204 0.90 -7.11 -16.53
N ARG A 205 0.75 -8.03 -17.48
CA ARG A 205 1.76 -8.26 -18.53
C ARG A 205 1.56 -7.29 -19.69
N ALA A 206 2.66 -6.83 -20.28
CA ALA A 206 2.60 -6.16 -21.57
C ALA A 206 2.55 -7.18 -22.70
N ALA A 207 2.12 -6.75 -23.89
CA ALA A 207 2.17 -7.57 -25.10
C ALA A 207 3.61 -8.05 -25.42
N THR A 208 4.62 -7.24 -25.09
CA THR A 208 6.03 -7.50 -25.45
C THR A 208 7.01 -7.32 -24.28
N GLY A 209 6.59 -7.51 -23.03
CA GLY A 209 7.49 -7.33 -21.88
C GLY A 209 6.89 -7.63 -20.51
N ALA A 210 7.73 -7.56 -19.48
CA ALA A 210 7.37 -7.87 -18.09
C ALA A 210 6.58 -6.74 -17.38
N ARG A 211 6.61 -5.52 -17.94
CA ARG A 211 5.97 -4.32 -17.37
C ARG A 211 5.06 -3.69 -18.42
N CYS A 212 3.81 -3.42 -18.03
CA CYS A 212 2.82 -2.72 -18.84
C CYS A 212 2.83 -1.23 -18.53
N LYS A 213 3.14 -0.38 -19.52
CA LYS A 213 3.08 1.08 -19.37
C LYS A 213 1.64 1.57 -19.42
N VAL A 214 1.22 2.40 -18.46
CA VAL A 214 -0.18 2.88 -18.34
C VAL A 214 -0.32 4.40 -18.30
N TYR A 215 0.78 5.13 -18.07
CA TYR A 215 0.87 6.60 -18.09
C TYR A 215 2.27 7.01 -18.53
#